data_AF-A0A9P0J5J8-F1
#
_entry.id   AF-A0A9P0J5J8-F1
#
_cell.length_a   1.000
_cell.length_b   1.000
_cell.length_c   1.000
_cell.angle_alpha   90.00
_cell.angle_beta   90.00
_cell.angle_gamma   90.00
#
_symmetry.space_group_name_H-M   'P 1'
#
loop_
_entity.id
_entity.type
_entity.pdbx_description
1 polymer ?
#
loop_
_entity_poly.entity_id
_entity_poly.type
_entity_poly.pdbx_seq_one_letter_code
_entity_poly.pdbx_strand_id
1 'polypeptide(L)'
;MENSKEKLSFSSVDYILFATMMLLSFLIGLYYGFFAKRKQNTTAEYLLGSKKLKVWPTAISLTATHISATTLLGAVVWTDTLQFSAMILAVCVVMVLGTKEVGGIKNVFTIANDGGRLIWFNIDPNPFLRSTFWMVSIGLTSMWISNVGITPECVQRFVAIPDIKDSQKVVWIFGIGHIFIKLFSVYNGLLIFAKYSLAKCDPIFDGVVKKYDQIFPYYVMDVGRKIPGLPGLFIVGALSAALSSMSSCLNSLSGTTYEDFIRPYFPNATEKQASTSMKIITFLIGCICFILVFVVEHLGGVFSIGIAFSGITSGTLLGLFTMGMVSRRFNTTGALWGSVISLVVVSFIMIGAQINIYKGNLQYESLPFNVEQCTQMLQQSNVTNSMMNSTIATKTHYCENENFNNESVHWIFRINYMYYSLIGTILVAVCGYPISILTGGVKDLDENLLAPMFRQKKKPDEKVPIEMKFIEYGDEIEKLKDKKYYD
;
A
#
# COMPACT_ATOMS: atom_id res chain seq x y z
N MET A 1 10.34 46.56 0.25
CA MET A 1 8.99 46.08 -0.13
C MET A 1 8.66 44.92 0.78
N GLU A 2 8.05 45.28 1.91
CA GLU A 2 7.44 44.36 2.87
C GLU A 2 6.00 44.09 2.40
N ASN A 3 5.42 42.94 2.76
CA ASN A 3 4.08 42.43 2.44
C ASN A 3 3.84 41.75 1.07
N SER A 4 4.11 40.45 1.02
CA SER A 4 3.06 39.43 0.76
C SER A 4 3.64 38.01 0.82
N LYS A 5 3.94 37.50 2.02
CA LYS A 5 3.83 36.05 2.24
C LYS A 5 2.34 35.73 2.22
N GLU A 6 1.74 35.63 1.02
CA GLU A 6 0.43 35.00 0.87
C GLU A 6 0.56 33.63 1.52
N LYS A 7 -0.01 33.46 2.71
CA LYS A 7 -0.22 32.13 3.27
C LYS A 7 -1.04 31.38 2.23
N LEU A 8 -0.41 30.39 1.60
CA LEU A 8 -1.07 29.44 0.72
C LEU A 8 -2.25 28.86 1.52
N SER A 9 -3.44 29.35 1.25
CA SER A 9 -4.65 29.04 2.01
C SER A 9 -5.73 28.61 1.04
N PHE A 10 -6.54 27.64 1.45
CA PHE A 10 -7.64 27.14 0.65
C PHE A 10 -8.63 28.27 0.35
N SER A 11 -9.16 28.30 -0.87
CA SER A 11 -10.24 29.20 -1.24
C SER A 11 -11.53 28.79 -0.52
N SER A 12 -12.46 29.73 -0.33
CA SER A 12 -13.80 29.42 0.20
C SER A 12 -14.51 28.31 -0.59
N VAL A 13 -14.26 28.23 -1.90
CA VAL A 13 -14.76 27.16 -2.78
C VAL A 13 -14.17 25.80 -2.43
N ASP A 14 -12.88 25.74 -2.05
CA ASP A 14 -12.22 24.50 -1.64
C ASP A 14 -12.82 23.98 -0.32
N TYR A 15 -13.09 24.88 0.65
CA TYR A 15 -13.75 24.51 1.90
C TYR A 15 -15.19 24.04 1.69
N ILE A 16 -15.94 24.67 0.79
CA ILE A 16 -17.31 24.25 0.45
C ILE A 16 -17.28 22.88 -0.22
N LEU A 17 -16.40 22.65 -1.20
CA LEU A 17 -16.23 21.34 -1.84
C LEU A 17 -15.83 20.27 -0.83
N PHE A 18 -14.89 20.59 0.06
CA PHE A 18 -14.47 19.70 1.13
C PHE A 18 -15.62 19.32 2.06
N ALA A 19 -16.32 20.33 2.59
CA ALA A 19 -17.45 20.12 3.50
C ALA A 19 -18.58 19.36 2.81
N THR A 20 -18.93 19.72 1.57
CA THR A 20 -20.00 19.05 0.82
C THR A 20 -19.67 17.61 0.48
N MET A 21 -18.44 17.30 0.05
CA MET A 21 -18.04 15.92 -0.24
C MET A 21 -17.96 15.06 1.04
N MET A 22 -17.47 15.61 2.15
CA MET A 22 -17.49 14.92 3.44
C MET A 22 -18.92 14.73 3.94
N LEU A 23 -19.77 15.76 3.85
CA LEU A 23 -21.17 15.70 4.23
C LEU A 23 -21.91 14.67 3.37
N LEU A 24 -21.72 14.65 2.05
CA LEU A 24 -22.32 13.65 1.16
C LEU A 24 -21.84 12.24 1.52
N SER A 25 -20.55 12.04 1.75
CA SER A 25 -20.00 10.73 2.14
C SER A 25 -20.55 10.28 3.51
N PHE A 26 -20.64 11.20 4.46
CA PHE A 26 -21.21 10.97 5.78
C PHE A 26 -22.73 10.70 5.72
N LEU A 27 -23.47 11.44 4.90
CA LEU A 27 -24.91 11.26 4.70
C LEU A 27 -25.22 9.96 3.96
N ILE A 28 -24.41 9.55 2.98
CA ILE A 28 -24.49 8.24 2.35
C ILE A 28 -24.20 7.15 3.40
N GLY A 29 -23.15 7.32 4.21
CA GLY A 29 -22.83 6.42 5.32
C GLY A 29 -23.96 6.31 6.36
N LEU A 30 -24.57 7.41 6.76
CA LEU A 30 -25.73 7.46 7.65
C LEU A 30 -26.97 6.84 7.01
N TYR A 31 -27.23 7.13 5.74
CA TYR A 31 -28.34 6.55 5.00
C TYR A 31 -28.23 5.03 4.96
N TYR A 32 -27.04 4.50 4.62
CA TYR A 32 -26.83 3.05 4.61
C TYR A 32 -26.74 2.45 6.02
N GLY A 33 -26.24 3.19 7.02
CA GLY A 33 -26.14 2.75 8.40
C GLY A 33 -27.49 2.66 9.13
N PHE A 34 -28.39 3.63 8.88
CA PHE A 34 -29.67 3.75 9.58
C PHE A 34 -30.90 3.38 8.73
N PHE A 35 -30.88 3.65 7.42
CA PHE A 35 -32.07 3.60 6.55
C PHE A 35 -32.04 2.54 5.45
N ALA A 36 -30.89 1.90 5.17
CA ALA A 36 -30.86 0.82 4.17
C ALA A 36 -31.73 -0.36 4.64
N LYS A 37 -32.80 -0.63 3.88
CA LYS A 37 -33.72 -1.76 4.10
C LYS A 37 -33.03 -3.14 4.00
N ARG A 38 -31.90 -3.24 3.30
CA ARG A 38 -30.96 -4.36 3.36
C ARG A 38 -29.90 -4.05 4.42
N LYS A 39 -30.17 -4.36 5.68
CA LYS A 39 -29.10 -4.52 6.65
C LYS A 39 -28.28 -5.72 6.20
N GLN A 40 -26.97 -5.56 6.02
CA GLN A 40 -26.03 -6.66 5.86
C GLN A 40 -26.07 -7.48 7.15
N ASN A 41 -27.02 -8.40 7.21
CA ASN A 41 -27.34 -9.14 8.40
C ASN A 41 -26.61 -10.48 8.45
N THR A 42 -25.86 -10.82 7.39
CA THR A 42 -25.14 -12.07 7.29
C THR A 42 -23.65 -11.82 7.12
N THR A 43 -22.83 -12.61 7.81
CA THR A 43 -21.37 -12.56 7.73
C THR A 43 -20.89 -12.85 6.29
N ALA A 44 -21.63 -13.69 5.55
CA ALA A 44 -21.36 -13.95 4.14
C ALA A 44 -21.54 -12.72 3.23
N GLU A 45 -22.60 -11.91 3.41
CA GLU A 45 -22.77 -10.66 2.65
C GLU A 45 -21.72 -9.61 3.01
N TYR A 46 -21.29 -9.59 4.27
CA TYR A 46 -20.24 -8.70 4.76
C TYR A 46 -18.83 -9.10 4.26
N LEU A 47 -18.55 -10.40 4.12
CA LEU A 47 -17.25 -10.97 3.72
C LEU A 47 -17.09 -11.23 2.21
N LEU A 48 -18.17 -11.39 1.44
CA LEU A 48 -18.10 -11.82 0.03
C LEU A 48 -18.69 -10.82 -0.97
N GLY A 49 -19.39 -9.78 -0.51
CA GLY A 49 -20.07 -8.84 -1.40
C GLY A 49 -21.18 -9.49 -2.24
N SER A 50 -21.89 -8.69 -3.04
CA SER A 50 -23.15 -9.11 -3.68
C SER A 50 -23.02 -9.91 -4.99
N LYS A 51 -21.92 -10.66 -5.22
CA LYS A 51 -21.64 -11.56 -6.38
C LYS A 51 -22.06 -11.06 -7.78
N LYS A 52 -22.26 -9.75 -7.97
CA LYS A 52 -22.80 -9.12 -9.20
C LYS A 52 -21.95 -7.94 -9.66
N LEU A 53 -20.67 -7.91 -9.31
CA LEU A 53 -19.78 -6.80 -9.62
C LEU A 53 -19.32 -6.85 -11.08
N LYS A 54 -19.49 -5.73 -11.80
CA LYS A 54 -19.04 -5.59 -13.20
C LYS A 54 -17.52 -5.45 -13.27
N VAL A 55 -16.92 -5.98 -14.33
CA VAL A 55 -15.46 -6.06 -14.54
C VAL A 55 -14.74 -4.71 -14.41
N TRP A 56 -15.21 -3.65 -15.07
CA TRP A 56 -14.55 -2.33 -15.06
C TRP A 56 -14.59 -1.63 -13.69
N PRO A 57 -15.74 -1.53 -12.98
CA PRO A 57 -15.78 -1.03 -11.60
C PRO A 57 -14.91 -1.84 -10.63
N THR A 58 -14.85 -3.16 -10.78
CA THR A 58 -13.97 -4.01 -9.96
C THR A 58 -12.50 -3.75 -10.22
N ALA A 59 -12.09 -3.60 -11.49
CA ALA A 59 -10.70 -3.30 -11.84
C ALA A 59 -10.26 -1.91 -11.37
N ILE A 60 -11.14 -0.91 -11.51
CA ILE A 60 -10.89 0.45 -11.00
C ILE A 60 -10.86 0.43 -9.47
N SER A 61 -11.77 -0.29 -8.80
CA SER A 61 -11.72 -0.47 -7.35
C SER A 61 -10.50 -1.25 -6.89
N LEU A 62 -10.00 -2.25 -7.63
CA LEU A 62 -8.75 -2.97 -7.27
C LEU A 62 -7.52 -2.08 -7.40
N THR A 63 -7.48 -1.27 -8.45
CA THR A 63 -6.43 -0.26 -8.70
C THR A 63 -6.49 0.86 -7.67
N ALA A 64 -7.70 1.36 -7.40
CA ALA A 64 -7.96 2.26 -6.29
C ALA A 64 -7.55 1.59 -4.99
N THR A 65 -7.88 0.33 -4.73
CA THR A 65 -7.58 -0.35 -3.46
C THR A 65 -6.10 -0.45 -3.17
N HIS A 66 -5.26 -0.68 -4.17
CA HIS A 66 -3.81 -0.70 -3.95
C HIS A 66 -3.19 0.69 -3.76
N ILE A 67 -3.93 1.76 -4.06
CA ILE A 67 -3.54 3.17 -3.84
C ILE A 67 -4.38 3.83 -2.72
N SER A 68 -5.45 3.17 -2.28
CA SER A 68 -6.65 3.69 -1.63
C SER A 68 -7.57 2.51 -1.21
N ALA A 69 -7.15 1.67 -0.28
CA ALA A 69 -7.66 0.34 0.10
C ALA A 69 -9.12 0.22 0.64
N THR A 70 -10.17 0.28 -0.20
CA THR A 70 -11.57 -0.13 0.15
C THR A 70 -12.32 -0.72 -1.05
N THR A 71 -13.33 -1.61 -0.97
CA THR A 71 -13.96 -2.42 0.11
C THR A 71 -14.63 -3.65 -0.52
N LEU A 72 -15.03 -4.61 0.32
CA LEU A 72 -15.78 -5.85 0.03
C LEU A 72 -17.24 -5.68 -0.46
N LEU A 73 -17.75 -4.45 -0.59
CA LEU A 73 -19.17 -4.20 -0.78
C LEU A 73 -19.44 -3.48 -2.09
N GLY A 74 -20.33 -4.08 -2.91
CA GLY A 74 -20.58 -3.62 -4.26
C GLY A 74 -21.13 -2.20 -4.41
N ALA A 75 -21.69 -1.62 -3.35
CA ALA A 75 -22.12 -0.22 -3.33
C ALA A 75 -20.95 0.75 -3.11
N VAL A 76 -19.92 0.34 -2.36
CA VAL A 76 -18.77 1.17 -2.02
C VAL A 76 -17.73 1.21 -3.16
N VAL A 77 -17.64 0.12 -3.93
CA VAL A 77 -16.84 0.03 -5.16
C VAL A 77 -17.09 1.20 -6.13
N TRP A 78 -18.34 1.66 -6.26
CA TRP A 78 -18.70 2.74 -7.17
C TRP A 78 -18.33 4.14 -6.66
N THR A 79 -18.52 4.40 -5.37
CA THR A 79 -18.11 5.68 -4.76
C THR A 79 -16.60 5.85 -4.83
N ASP A 80 -15.86 4.78 -4.56
CA ASP A 80 -14.39 4.78 -4.62
C ASP A 80 -13.89 4.96 -6.04
N THR A 81 -14.55 4.32 -7.01
CA THR A 81 -14.24 4.49 -8.43
C THR A 81 -14.37 5.94 -8.86
N LEU A 82 -15.45 6.63 -8.45
CA LEU A 82 -15.65 8.04 -8.76
C LEU A 82 -14.62 8.94 -8.07
N GLN A 83 -14.34 8.69 -6.79
CA GLN A 83 -13.38 9.48 -6.01
C GLN A 83 -11.94 9.31 -6.52
N PHE A 84 -11.53 8.08 -6.82
CA PHE A 84 -10.24 7.78 -7.43
C PHE A 84 -10.11 8.45 -8.80
N SER A 85 -11.16 8.38 -9.63
CA SER A 85 -11.18 9.05 -10.94
C SER A 85 -11.04 10.56 -10.80
N ALA A 86 -11.72 11.18 -9.83
CA ALA A 86 -11.63 12.60 -9.54
C ALA A 86 -10.23 13.01 -9.06
N MET A 87 -9.60 12.20 -8.20
CA MET A 87 -8.23 12.41 -7.74
C MET A 87 -7.23 12.33 -8.90
N ILE A 88 -7.33 11.29 -9.73
CA ILE A 88 -6.48 11.14 -10.92
C ILE A 88 -6.66 12.32 -11.87
N LEU A 89 -7.89 12.78 -12.09
CA LEU A 89 -8.17 13.96 -12.89
C LEU A 89 -7.48 15.20 -12.30
N ALA A 90 -7.59 15.43 -10.98
CA ALA A 90 -6.93 16.55 -10.32
C ALA A 90 -5.40 16.51 -10.50
N VAL A 91 -4.78 15.34 -10.32
CA VAL A 91 -3.35 15.14 -10.54
C VAL A 91 -2.96 15.37 -12.00
N CYS A 92 -3.75 14.90 -12.97
CA CYS A 92 -3.51 15.15 -14.39
C CYS A 92 -3.59 16.64 -14.75
N VAL A 93 -4.55 17.39 -14.17
CA VAL A 93 -4.65 18.83 -14.38
C VAL A 93 -3.42 19.55 -13.81
N VAL A 94 -3.01 19.22 -12.58
CA VAL A 94 -1.80 19.76 -11.95
C VAL A 94 -0.56 19.44 -12.79
N MET A 95 -0.45 18.22 -13.29
CA MET A 95 0.63 17.77 -14.15
C MET A 95 0.74 18.61 -15.42
N VAL A 96 -0.39 18.89 -16.09
CA VAL A 96 -0.43 19.74 -17.30
C VAL A 96 -0.03 21.19 -16.97
N LEU A 97 -0.58 21.75 -15.88
CA LEU A 97 -0.27 23.12 -15.45
C LEU A 97 1.21 23.28 -15.09
N GLY A 98 1.76 22.36 -14.31
CA GLY A 98 3.16 22.37 -13.92
C GLY A 98 4.09 22.19 -15.12
N THR A 99 3.73 21.33 -16.08
CA THR A 99 4.49 21.15 -17.32
C THR A 99 4.54 22.44 -18.14
N LYS A 100 3.44 23.20 -18.19
CA LYS A 100 3.42 24.52 -18.83
C LYS A 100 4.30 25.53 -18.10
N GLU A 101 4.25 25.55 -16.77
CA GLU A 101 5.04 26.45 -15.93
C GLU A 101 6.55 26.21 -16.05
N VAL A 102 6.98 24.95 -16.20
CA VAL A 102 8.38 24.57 -16.43
C VAL A 102 8.83 24.81 -17.89
N GLY A 103 7.93 25.16 -18.81
CA GLY A 103 8.28 25.41 -20.22
C GLY A 103 8.26 24.16 -21.11
N GLY A 104 7.54 23.12 -20.70
CA GLY A 104 7.26 21.92 -21.51
C GLY A 104 7.99 20.66 -21.03
N ILE A 105 7.52 19.51 -21.51
CA ILE A 105 8.00 18.17 -21.11
C ILE A 105 9.52 18.03 -21.32
N LYS A 106 10.04 18.53 -22.45
CA LYS A 106 11.47 18.46 -22.76
C LYS A 106 12.32 19.15 -21.68
N ASN A 107 11.87 20.29 -21.18
CA ASN A 107 12.62 21.03 -20.16
C ASN A 107 12.61 20.28 -18.82
N VAL A 108 11.49 19.63 -18.45
CA VAL A 108 11.40 18.78 -17.26
C VAL A 108 12.47 17.67 -17.30
N PHE A 109 12.57 16.95 -18.40
CA PHE A 109 13.57 15.88 -18.55
C PHE A 109 15.00 16.43 -18.63
N THR A 110 15.21 17.59 -19.24
CA THR A 110 16.55 18.22 -19.32
C THR A 110 17.03 18.61 -17.92
N ILE A 111 16.21 19.34 -17.15
CA ILE A 111 16.54 19.73 -15.77
C ILE A 111 16.73 18.50 -14.88
N ALA A 112 15.89 17.48 -15.03
CA ALA A 112 16.04 16.23 -14.27
C ALA A 112 17.34 15.49 -14.61
N ASN A 113 17.76 15.51 -15.88
CA ASN A 113 19.02 14.92 -16.32
C ASN A 113 20.22 15.68 -15.76
N ASP A 114 20.19 17.01 -15.84
CA ASP A 114 21.24 17.89 -15.34
C ASP A 114 21.38 17.77 -13.81
N GLY A 115 20.25 17.60 -13.12
CA GLY A 115 20.21 17.29 -11.69
C GLY A 115 20.56 15.83 -11.33
N GLY A 116 20.99 15.00 -12.29
CA GLY A 116 21.44 13.62 -12.05
C GLY A 116 20.35 12.64 -11.59
N ARG A 117 19.07 12.95 -11.81
CA ARG A 117 17.92 12.17 -11.29
C ARG A 117 17.39 11.11 -12.25
N LEU A 118 17.73 11.20 -13.54
CA LEU A 118 17.33 10.21 -14.55
C LEU A 118 18.25 8.99 -14.55
N ILE A 119 18.14 8.18 -13.50
CA ILE A 119 18.86 6.90 -13.38
C ILE A 119 17.95 5.78 -13.87
N TRP A 120 18.15 5.37 -15.12
CA TRP A 120 17.31 4.35 -15.77
C TRP A 120 17.53 2.95 -15.20
N PHE A 121 18.80 2.54 -15.07
CA PHE A 121 19.17 1.21 -14.55
C PHE A 121 20.41 1.32 -13.68
N ASN A 122 20.22 1.22 -12.36
CA ASN A 122 21.31 0.98 -11.42
C ASN A 122 21.44 -0.54 -11.19
N ILE A 123 22.37 -1.19 -11.90
CA ILE A 123 22.54 -2.66 -11.90
C ILE A 123 23.49 -3.12 -10.77
N ASP A 124 23.88 -2.24 -9.85
CA ASP A 124 24.71 -2.60 -8.71
C ASP A 124 24.01 -3.67 -7.82
N PRO A 125 24.63 -4.84 -7.62
CA PRO A 125 24.06 -5.91 -6.79
C PRO A 125 24.19 -5.65 -5.28
N ASN A 126 24.81 -4.56 -4.85
CA ASN A 126 24.99 -4.22 -3.44
C ASN A 126 23.64 -4.07 -2.72
N PRO A 127 23.32 -4.94 -1.73
CA PRO A 127 22.02 -4.94 -1.04
C PRO A 127 21.88 -3.85 0.02
N PHE A 128 22.91 -3.02 0.23
CA PHE A 128 22.94 -1.94 1.22
C PHE A 128 22.61 -0.57 0.62
N LEU A 129 22.52 -0.46 -0.71
CA LEU A 129 22.15 0.79 -1.38
C LEU A 129 20.69 1.15 -1.15
N ARG A 130 20.34 2.43 -1.35
CA ARG A 130 18.98 2.94 -1.15
C ARG A 130 17.96 2.40 -2.16
N SER A 131 18.39 2.22 -3.42
CA SER A 131 17.55 1.69 -4.50
C SER A 131 18.43 1.16 -5.64
N THR A 132 18.22 -0.09 -6.04
CA THR A 132 18.87 -0.71 -7.22
C THR A 132 17.82 -1.46 -8.03
N PHE A 133 18.16 -1.80 -9.27
CA PHE A 133 17.34 -2.66 -10.12
C PHE A 133 16.97 -3.97 -9.40
N TRP A 134 17.94 -4.61 -8.75
CA TRP A 134 17.73 -5.88 -8.04
C TRP A 134 16.78 -5.77 -6.85
N MET A 135 16.86 -4.68 -6.08
CA MET A 135 15.96 -4.45 -4.95
C MET A 135 14.52 -4.28 -5.42
N VAL A 136 14.32 -3.49 -6.48
CA VAL A 136 12.99 -3.20 -7.02
C VAL A 136 12.41 -4.40 -7.76
N SER A 137 13.22 -5.12 -8.54
CA SER A 137 12.75 -6.22 -9.38
C SER A 137 12.63 -7.55 -8.63
N ILE A 138 13.50 -7.86 -7.68
CA ILE A 138 13.46 -9.13 -6.93
C ILE A 138 12.85 -8.93 -5.54
N GLY A 139 13.36 -7.96 -4.77
CA GLY A 139 12.92 -7.72 -3.40
C GLY A 139 11.44 -7.35 -3.31
N LEU A 140 11.04 -6.26 -3.99
CA LEU A 140 9.64 -5.81 -3.98
C LEU A 140 8.69 -6.80 -4.66
N THR A 141 9.12 -7.56 -5.65
CA THR A 141 8.25 -8.54 -6.34
C THR A 141 7.70 -9.58 -5.36
N SER A 142 8.51 -10.06 -4.42
CA SER A 142 8.04 -10.95 -3.34
C SER A 142 6.89 -10.33 -2.56
N MET A 143 7.02 -9.04 -2.18
CA MET A 143 5.97 -8.33 -1.46
C MET A 143 4.69 -8.18 -2.31
N TRP A 144 4.83 -7.82 -3.60
CA TRP A 144 3.69 -7.66 -4.49
C TRP A 144 2.95 -8.98 -4.77
N ILE A 145 3.67 -10.10 -4.90
CA ILE A 145 3.06 -11.43 -5.04
C ILE A 145 2.24 -11.76 -3.81
N SER A 146 2.76 -11.51 -2.61
CA SER A 146 2.00 -11.70 -1.38
C SER A 146 0.76 -10.82 -1.33
N ASN A 147 0.92 -9.52 -1.61
CA ASN A 147 -0.14 -8.54 -1.48
C ASN A 147 -1.32 -8.80 -2.43
N VAL A 148 -1.03 -9.28 -3.65
CA VAL A 148 -2.06 -9.58 -4.66
C VAL A 148 -2.59 -11.00 -4.53
N GLY A 149 -1.70 -11.98 -4.30
CA GLY A 149 -2.02 -13.40 -4.42
C GLY A 149 -2.49 -14.08 -3.14
N ILE A 150 -2.23 -13.49 -1.97
CA ILE A 150 -2.47 -14.16 -0.67
C ILE A 150 -3.39 -13.34 0.22
N THR A 151 -3.24 -12.02 0.25
CA THR A 151 -3.96 -11.22 1.25
C THR A 151 -5.48 -11.29 1.02
N PRO A 152 -6.28 -11.47 2.09
CA PRO A 152 -7.72 -11.69 1.96
C PRO A 152 -8.45 -10.62 1.14
N GLU A 153 -8.06 -9.35 1.22
CA GLU A 153 -8.71 -8.25 0.48
C GLU A 153 -8.64 -8.39 -1.05
N CYS A 154 -7.59 -9.01 -1.57
CA CYS A 154 -7.41 -9.23 -3.01
C CYS A 154 -8.06 -10.54 -3.44
N VAL A 155 -7.80 -11.62 -2.69
CA VAL A 155 -8.33 -12.96 -3.00
C VAL A 155 -9.86 -12.97 -2.98
N GLN A 156 -10.48 -12.30 -2.00
CA GLN A 156 -11.95 -12.22 -1.90
C GLN A 156 -12.58 -11.56 -3.15
N ARG A 157 -11.86 -10.64 -3.81
CA ARG A 157 -12.36 -9.99 -5.04
C ARG A 157 -12.26 -10.90 -6.24
N PHE A 158 -11.20 -11.70 -6.33
CA PHE A 158 -11.08 -12.68 -7.40
C PHE A 158 -12.14 -13.77 -7.29
N VAL A 159 -12.50 -14.18 -6.07
CA VAL A 159 -13.54 -15.18 -5.80
C VAL A 159 -14.96 -14.62 -6.00
N ALA A 160 -15.15 -13.31 -5.89
CA ALA A 160 -16.43 -12.65 -6.17
C ALA A 160 -16.77 -12.57 -7.67
N ILE A 161 -15.82 -12.88 -8.56
CA ILE A 161 -16.02 -12.91 -10.02
C ILE A 161 -16.51 -14.31 -10.41
N PRO A 162 -17.62 -14.45 -11.17
CA PRO A 162 -18.19 -15.75 -11.52
C PRO A 162 -17.24 -16.66 -12.30
N ASP A 163 -16.46 -16.08 -13.22
CA ASP A 163 -15.62 -16.80 -14.16
C ASP A 163 -14.12 -16.54 -13.95
N ILE A 164 -13.32 -17.61 -13.93
CA ILE A 164 -11.84 -17.54 -13.80
C ILE A 164 -11.22 -16.74 -14.95
N LYS A 165 -11.75 -16.87 -16.18
CA LYS A 165 -11.27 -16.11 -17.36
C LYS A 165 -11.44 -14.61 -17.17
N ASP A 166 -12.52 -14.18 -16.52
CA ASP A 166 -12.76 -12.77 -16.26
C ASP A 166 -11.91 -12.28 -15.09
N SER A 167 -11.66 -13.12 -14.09
CA SER A 167 -10.69 -12.85 -13.02
C SER A 167 -9.27 -12.63 -13.57
N GLN A 168 -8.83 -13.43 -14.55
CA GLN A 168 -7.55 -13.22 -15.25
C GLN A 168 -7.50 -11.89 -15.99
N LYS A 169 -8.58 -11.48 -16.66
CA LYS A 169 -8.65 -10.15 -17.32
C LYS A 169 -8.53 -9.03 -16.29
N VAL A 170 -9.16 -9.17 -15.12
CA VAL A 170 -9.06 -8.17 -14.04
C VAL A 170 -7.60 -8.00 -13.59
N VAL A 171 -6.85 -9.09 -13.43
CA VAL A 171 -5.43 -9.01 -13.06
C VAL A 171 -4.60 -8.27 -14.12
N TRP A 172 -4.85 -8.51 -15.41
CA TRP A 172 -4.16 -7.79 -16.49
C TRP A 172 -4.49 -6.29 -16.50
N ILE A 173 -5.77 -5.93 -16.39
CA ILE A 173 -6.19 -4.52 -16.33
C ILE A 173 -5.58 -3.83 -15.12
N PHE A 174 -5.57 -4.51 -13.97
CA PHE A 174 -4.95 -4.03 -12.74
C PHE A 174 -3.44 -3.79 -12.91
N GLY A 175 -2.72 -4.74 -13.49
CA GLY A 175 -1.28 -4.61 -13.75
C GLY A 175 -0.95 -3.43 -14.68
N ILE A 176 -1.70 -3.27 -15.76
CA ILE A 176 -1.54 -2.14 -16.70
C ILE A 176 -1.85 -0.81 -16.00
N GLY A 177 -2.94 -0.74 -15.23
CA GLY A 177 -3.29 0.44 -14.44
C GLY A 177 -2.19 0.85 -13.46
N HIS A 178 -1.59 -0.12 -12.76
CA HIS A 178 -0.45 0.11 -11.87
C HIS A 178 0.76 0.71 -12.57
N ILE A 179 1.08 0.24 -13.78
CA ILE A 179 2.19 0.78 -14.58
C ILE A 179 1.94 2.26 -14.89
N PHE A 180 0.75 2.61 -15.40
CA PHE A 180 0.42 4.00 -15.72
C PHE A 180 0.50 4.92 -14.50
N ILE A 181 -0.04 4.49 -13.36
CA ILE A 181 -0.04 5.31 -12.16
C ILE A 181 1.38 5.52 -11.64
N LYS A 182 2.23 4.48 -11.66
CA LYS A 182 3.64 4.63 -11.28
C LYS A 182 4.38 5.60 -12.21
N LEU A 183 4.15 5.53 -13.51
CA LEU A 183 4.72 6.48 -14.48
C LEU A 183 4.25 7.91 -14.20
N PHE A 184 2.97 8.12 -13.89
CA PHE A 184 2.44 9.43 -13.51
C PHE A 184 3.02 9.94 -12.20
N SER A 185 3.19 9.08 -11.19
CA SER A 185 3.83 9.46 -9.93
C SER A 185 5.29 9.87 -10.12
N VAL A 186 6.05 9.10 -10.92
CA VAL A 186 7.46 9.43 -11.25
C VAL A 186 7.53 10.76 -11.98
N TYR A 187 6.69 10.97 -13.00
CA TYR A 187 6.65 12.22 -13.74
C TYR A 187 6.31 13.42 -12.84
N ASN A 188 5.33 13.29 -11.94
CA ASN A 188 5.03 14.33 -10.95
C ASN A 188 6.23 14.61 -10.04
N GLY A 189 6.97 13.59 -9.59
CA GLY A 189 8.20 13.78 -8.81
C GLY A 189 9.28 14.56 -9.57
N LEU A 190 9.49 14.24 -10.86
CA LEU A 190 10.41 15.00 -11.72
C LEU A 190 9.94 16.45 -11.92
N LEU A 191 8.63 16.66 -12.02
CA LEU A 191 8.03 17.96 -12.24
C LEU A 191 8.16 18.88 -11.01
N ILE A 192 7.95 18.33 -9.81
CA ILE A 192 8.20 19.01 -8.53
C ILE A 192 9.67 19.46 -8.48
N PHE A 193 10.59 18.55 -8.78
CA PHE A 193 12.01 18.87 -8.79
C PHE A 193 12.35 19.97 -9.81
N ALA A 194 11.87 19.85 -11.05
CA ALA A 194 12.15 20.82 -12.10
C ALA A 194 11.62 22.22 -11.75
N LYS A 195 10.41 22.33 -11.18
CA LYS A 195 9.84 23.61 -10.75
C LYS A 195 10.70 24.29 -9.69
N TYR A 196 11.04 23.58 -8.62
CA TYR A 196 11.77 24.18 -7.50
C TYR A 196 13.27 24.38 -7.80
N SER A 197 13.84 23.58 -8.70
CA SER A 197 15.19 23.81 -9.25
C SER A 197 15.26 25.11 -10.06
N LEU A 198 14.25 25.40 -10.89
CA LEU A 198 14.13 26.68 -11.63
C LEU A 198 13.89 27.87 -10.70
N ALA A 199 13.11 27.69 -9.64
CA ALA A 199 12.91 28.69 -8.60
C ALA A 199 14.16 28.90 -7.72
N LYS A 200 15.22 28.11 -7.92
CA LYS A 200 16.48 28.13 -7.17
C LYS A 200 16.33 28.02 -5.65
N CYS A 201 15.20 27.49 -5.20
CA CYS A 201 14.96 27.25 -3.80
C CYS A 201 14.01 26.07 -3.60
N ASP A 202 14.43 25.15 -2.76
CA ASP A 202 13.66 24.00 -2.34
C ASP A 202 12.73 24.34 -1.16
N PRO A 203 11.42 24.02 -1.22
CA PRO A 203 10.44 24.36 -0.18
C PRO A 203 10.75 23.79 1.21
N ILE A 204 11.53 22.71 1.28
CA ILE A 204 11.94 22.10 2.54
C ILE A 204 13.02 22.96 3.21
N PHE A 205 13.99 23.43 2.43
CA PHE A 205 15.07 24.30 2.91
C PHE A 205 14.59 25.73 3.21
N ASP A 206 13.49 26.18 2.59
CA ASP A 206 12.83 27.44 2.94
C ASP A 206 11.95 27.32 4.21
N GLY A 207 11.82 26.11 4.77
CA GLY A 207 11.06 25.84 6.00
C GLY A 207 9.54 25.87 5.82
N VAL A 208 9.05 25.95 4.58
CA VAL A 208 7.62 25.92 4.25
C VAL A 208 7.07 24.50 4.37
N VAL A 209 7.89 23.50 4.01
CA VAL A 209 7.56 22.08 4.11
C VAL A 209 8.47 21.42 5.15
N LYS A 210 7.88 20.75 6.16
CA LYS A 210 8.67 20.14 7.25
C LYS A 210 9.15 18.72 6.95
N LYS A 211 8.38 17.96 6.17
CA LYS A 211 8.68 16.55 5.84
C LYS A 211 8.60 16.35 4.33
N TYR A 212 9.49 15.51 3.79
CA TYR A 212 9.50 15.17 2.36
C TYR A 212 8.15 14.63 1.85
N ASP A 213 7.41 13.87 2.68
CA ASP A 213 6.09 13.32 2.32
C ASP A 213 5.01 14.39 2.07
N GLN A 214 5.23 15.63 2.53
CA GLN A 214 4.29 16.74 2.38
C GLN A 214 4.52 17.57 1.10
N ILE A 215 5.60 17.31 0.36
CA ILE A 215 5.99 18.14 -0.79
C ILE A 215 4.99 18.05 -1.94
N PHE A 216 4.40 16.88 -2.17
CA PHE A 216 3.47 16.69 -3.27
C PHE A 216 2.11 17.39 -3.03
N PRO A 217 1.47 17.25 -1.85
CA PRO A 217 0.33 18.09 -1.50
C PRO A 217 0.63 19.59 -1.58
N TYR A 218 1.79 20.03 -1.08
CA TYR A 218 2.20 21.43 -1.18
C TYR A 218 2.31 21.90 -2.64
N TYR A 219 2.93 21.09 -3.49
CA TYR A 219 3.07 21.37 -4.92
C TYR A 219 1.72 21.49 -5.63
N VAL A 220 0.76 20.61 -5.31
CA VAL A 220 -0.61 20.67 -5.84
C VAL A 220 -1.29 21.98 -5.44
N MET A 221 -1.13 22.41 -4.19
CA MET A 221 -1.65 23.70 -3.72
C MET A 221 -1.01 24.88 -4.47
N ASP A 222 0.31 24.84 -4.64
CA ASP A 222 1.08 25.93 -5.24
C ASP A 222 0.79 26.10 -6.74
N VAL A 223 0.76 25.01 -7.51
CA VAL A 223 0.39 25.04 -8.94
C VAL A 223 -1.12 25.24 -9.12
N GLY A 224 -1.91 24.59 -8.28
CA GLY A 224 -3.36 24.53 -8.39
C GLY A 224 -4.10 25.78 -7.92
N ARG A 225 -3.45 26.71 -7.19
CA ARG A 225 -4.09 27.96 -6.71
C ARG A 225 -4.71 28.83 -7.81
N LYS A 226 -4.26 28.67 -9.06
CA LYS A 226 -4.79 29.39 -10.23
C LYS A 226 -6.19 28.90 -10.63
N ILE A 227 -6.60 27.70 -10.20
CA ILE A 227 -7.90 27.10 -10.49
C ILE A 227 -8.64 26.87 -9.15
N PRO A 228 -9.68 27.66 -8.83
CA PRO A 228 -10.42 27.47 -7.58
C PRO A 228 -11.10 26.09 -7.57
N GLY A 229 -11.03 25.38 -6.44
CA GLY A 229 -11.62 24.04 -6.29
C GLY A 229 -10.69 22.89 -6.66
N LEU A 230 -9.62 23.12 -7.43
CA LEU A 230 -8.69 22.06 -7.84
C LEU A 230 -7.87 21.50 -6.66
N PRO A 231 -7.26 22.33 -5.78
CA PRO A 231 -6.56 21.80 -4.63
C PRO A 231 -7.51 21.14 -3.61
N GLY A 232 -8.71 21.69 -3.42
CA GLY A 232 -9.76 21.06 -2.63
C GLY A 232 -10.15 19.68 -3.16
N LEU A 233 -10.37 19.54 -4.47
CA LEU A 233 -10.69 18.26 -5.13
C LEU A 233 -9.58 17.22 -4.93
N PHE A 234 -8.31 17.63 -5.03
CA PHE A 234 -7.18 16.74 -4.77
C PHE A 234 -7.13 16.27 -3.31
N ILE A 235 -7.24 17.20 -2.34
CA ILE A 235 -7.16 16.86 -0.91
C ILE A 235 -8.33 15.98 -0.49
N VAL A 236 -9.55 16.27 -0.97
CA VAL A 236 -10.71 15.40 -0.72
C VAL A 236 -10.50 14.03 -1.35
N GLY A 237 -10.03 13.97 -2.60
CA GLY A 237 -9.74 12.71 -3.28
C GLY A 237 -8.71 11.87 -2.51
N ALA A 238 -7.63 12.49 -2.05
CA ALA A 238 -6.57 11.85 -1.27
C ALA A 238 -7.04 11.39 0.12
N LEU A 239 -7.80 12.23 0.84
CA LEU A 239 -8.37 11.84 2.13
C LEU A 239 -9.39 10.74 1.98
N SER A 240 -10.30 10.86 1.01
CA SER A 240 -11.26 9.80 0.71
C SER A 240 -10.56 8.50 0.36
N ALA A 241 -9.46 8.60 -0.39
CA ALA A 241 -8.62 7.46 -0.71
C ALA A 241 -8.00 6.80 0.53
N ALA A 242 -7.52 7.60 1.48
CA ALA A 242 -6.97 7.11 2.74
C ALA A 242 -8.05 6.52 3.68
N LEU A 243 -9.24 7.15 3.77
CA LEU A 243 -10.36 6.64 4.56
C LEU A 243 -10.89 5.34 3.99
N SER A 244 -10.94 5.27 2.65
CA SER A 244 -11.14 4.05 1.88
C SER A 244 -10.12 3.03 2.40
N SER A 245 -8.80 3.28 2.30
CA SER A 245 -7.75 2.37 2.81
C SER A 245 -8.00 1.78 4.19
N MET A 246 -8.29 2.68 5.12
CA MET A 246 -8.39 2.33 6.52
C MET A 246 -9.60 1.45 6.79
N SER A 247 -10.74 1.71 6.16
CA SER A 247 -11.97 0.97 6.41
C SER A 247 -11.86 -0.50 5.97
N SER A 248 -11.19 -0.82 4.85
CA SER A 248 -11.04 -2.23 4.43
C SER A 248 -10.08 -2.99 5.31
N CYS A 249 -8.95 -2.37 5.69
CA CYS A 249 -8.03 -2.99 6.62
C CYS A 249 -8.73 -3.31 7.95
N LEU A 250 -9.51 -2.38 8.48
CA LEU A 250 -10.29 -2.59 9.70
C LEU A 250 -11.37 -3.68 9.52
N ASN A 251 -12.07 -3.69 8.39
CA ASN A 251 -13.12 -4.66 8.08
C ASN A 251 -12.57 -6.08 7.93
N SER A 252 -11.51 -6.24 7.13
CA SER A 252 -10.83 -7.53 6.91
C SER A 252 -10.20 -8.03 8.20
N LEU A 253 -9.54 -7.15 8.97
CA LEU A 253 -8.93 -7.52 10.25
C LEU A 253 -10.00 -7.92 11.27
N SER A 254 -11.10 -7.19 11.35
CA SER A 254 -12.20 -7.56 12.25
C SER A 254 -12.88 -8.86 11.83
N GLY A 255 -13.08 -9.09 10.53
CA GLY A 255 -13.69 -10.30 9.99
C GLY A 255 -12.83 -11.53 10.25
N THR A 256 -11.54 -11.46 9.90
CA THR A 256 -10.57 -12.54 10.17
C THR A 256 -10.41 -12.77 11.67
N THR A 257 -10.30 -11.72 12.49
CA THR A 257 -10.24 -11.87 13.96
C THR A 257 -11.48 -12.60 14.50
N TYR A 258 -12.67 -12.25 14.00
CA TYR A 258 -13.90 -12.90 14.45
C TYR A 258 -13.98 -14.37 13.99
N GLU A 259 -13.83 -14.62 12.69
CA GLU A 259 -13.99 -15.97 12.13
C GLU A 259 -12.87 -16.93 12.56
N ASP A 260 -11.63 -16.46 12.68
CA ASP A 260 -10.49 -17.32 12.99
C ASP A 260 -10.28 -17.51 14.50
N PHE A 261 -10.59 -16.50 15.34
CA PHE A 261 -10.28 -16.54 16.77
C PHE A 261 -11.50 -16.50 17.70
N ILE A 262 -12.67 -16.03 17.28
CA ILE A 262 -13.84 -15.90 18.18
C ILE A 262 -14.89 -16.97 17.85
N ARG A 263 -15.21 -17.16 16.56
CA ARG A 263 -16.20 -18.13 16.10
C ARG A 263 -15.92 -19.57 16.55
N PRO A 264 -14.65 -20.06 16.59
CA PRO A 264 -14.36 -21.41 17.08
C PRO A 264 -14.73 -21.63 18.55
N TYR A 265 -14.64 -20.59 19.39
CA TYR A 265 -15.01 -20.65 20.81
C TYR A 265 -16.49 -20.38 21.05
N PHE A 266 -17.17 -19.72 20.11
CA PHE A 266 -18.60 -19.40 20.16
C PHE A 266 -19.34 -19.87 18.89
N PRO A 267 -19.40 -21.19 18.63
CA PRO A 267 -19.94 -21.73 17.37
C PRO A 267 -21.43 -21.42 17.16
N ASN A 268 -22.18 -21.28 18.26
CA ASN A 268 -23.62 -21.03 18.28
C ASN A 268 -23.99 -19.54 18.30
N ALA A 269 -23.04 -18.64 18.06
CA ALA A 269 -23.31 -17.21 18.00
C ALA A 269 -24.29 -16.89 16.86
N THR A 270 -25.34 -16.13 17.17
CA THR A 270 -26.29 -15.65 16.16
C THR A 270 -25.61 -14.64 15.23
N GLU A 271 -26.01 -14.55 13.96
CA GLU A 271 -25.47 -13.56 12.99
C GLU A 271 -25.51 -12.12 13.51
N LYS A 272 -26.53 -11.76 14.31
CA LYS A 272 -26.61 -10.45 14.96
C LYS A 272 -25.52 -10.24 16.02
N GLN A 273 -25.19 -11.29 16.78
CA GLN A 273 -24.10 -11.27 17.76
C GLN A 273 -22.76 -11.18 17.03
N ALA A 274 -22.56 -11.97 15.97
CA ALA A 274 -21.37 -11.91 15.12
C ALA A 274 -21.11 -10.50 14.57
N SER A 275 -22.12 -9.91 13.92
CA SER A 275 -22.04 -8.54 13.37
C SER A 275 -21.75 -7.49 14.46
N THR A 276 -22.30 -7.66 15.66
CA THR A 276 -22.05 -6.74 16.78
C THR A 276 -20.63 -6.89 17.32
N SER A 277 -20.15 -8.11 17.50
CA SER A 277 -18.77 -8.41 17.91
C SER A 277 -17.77 -7.82 16.91
N MET A 278 -17.99 -7.99 15.62
CA MET A 278 -17.13 -7.43 14.58
C MET A 278 -17.10 -5.89 14.61
N LYS A 279 -18.24 -5.23 14.84
CA LYS A 279 -18.28 -3.76 15.02
C LYS A 279 -17.49 -3.29 16.25
N ILE A 280 -17.57 -4.03 17.36
CA ILE A 280 -16.80 -3.72 18.57
C ILE A 280 -15.30 -3.89 18.32
N ILE A 281 -14.88 -4.98 17.68
CA ILE A 281 -13.48 -5.23 17.32
C ILE A 281 -12.96 -4.12 16.42
N THR A 282 -13.73 -3.75 15.39
CA THR A 282 -13.41 -2.63 14.49
C THR A 282 -13.18 -1.33 15.24
N PHE A 283 -14.05 -1.00 16.21
CA PHE A 283 -13.92 0.21 17.02
C PHE A 283 -12.66 0.20 17.89
N LEU A 284 -12.39 -0.91 18.60
CA LEU A 284 -11.22 -1.06 19.46
C LEU A 284 -9.91 -0.96 18.67
N ILE A 285 -9.82 -1.62 17.52
CA ILE A 285 -8.66 -1.53 16.63
C ILE A 285 -8.51 -0.09 16.12
N GLY A 286 -9.61 0.59 15.76
CA GLY A 286 -9.60 1.99 15.38
C GLY A 286 -8.99 2.91 16.46
N CYS A 287 -9.34 2.70 17.74
CA CYS A 287 -8.74 3.43 18.86
C CYS A 287 -7.23 3.16 18.99
N ILE A 288 -6.80 1.91 18.84
CA ILE A 288 -5.37 1.55 18.87
C ILE A 288 -4.62 2.25 17.72
N CYS A 289 -5.16 2.20 16.50
CA CYS A 289 -4.59 2.89 15.34
C CYS A 289 -4.44 4.39 15.59
N PHE A 290 -5.44 5.04 16.20
CA PHE A 290 -5.37 6.46 16.55
C PHE A 290 -4.24 6.78 17.52
N ILE A 291 -4.05 5.95 18.56
CA ILE A 291 -2.94 6.11 19.52
C ILE A 291 -1.59 5.95 18.82
N LEU A 292 -1.47 4.99 17.90
CA LEU A 292 -0.22 4.74 17.16
C LEU A 292 0.17 5.88 16.21
N VAL A 293 -0.76 6.76 15.80
CA VAL A 293 -0.42 7.94 14.97
C VAL A 293 0.64 8.81 15.65
N PHE A 294 0.52 9.03 16.97
CA PHE A 294 1.49 9.83 17.72
C PHE A 294 2.89 9.21 17.75
N VAL A 295 2.99 7.88 17.62
CA VAL A 295 4.28 7.18 17.51
C VAL A 295 4.86 7.37 16.11
N VAL A 296 4.04 7.21 15.07
CA VAL A 296 4.47 7.32 13.66
C VAL A 296 5.02 8.71 13.34
N GLU A 297 4.54 9.77 14.00
CA GLU A 297 5.07 11.13 13.80
C GLU A 297 6.56 11.28 14.14
N HIS A 298 7.07 10.45 15.06
CA HIS A 298 8.47 10.39 15.48
C HIS A 298 9.32 9.38 14.71
N LEU A 299 8.69 8.54 13.88
CA LEU A 299 9.41 7.64 13.01
C LEU A 299 9.86 8.39 11.74
N GLY A 300 10.88 7.87 11.06
CA GLY A 300 11.47 8.47 9.85
C GLY A 300 10.52 8.52 8.63
N GLY A 301 11.06 8.32 7.43
CA GLY A 301 10.25 8.37 6.20
C GLY A 301 9.10 7.34 6.20
N VAL A 302 7.85 7.81 6.09
CA VAL A 302 6.65 6.97 6.23
C VAL A 302 6.61 5.86 5.18
N PHE A 303 7.03 6.17 3.95
CA PHE A 303 7.11 5.22 2.85
C PHE A 303 8.02 4.01 3.15
N SER A 304 9.25 4.27 3.61
CA SER A 304 10.23 3.22 3.91
C SER A 304 9.77 2.33 5.06
N ILE A 305 9.17 2.93 6.09
CA ILE A 305 8.63 2.20 7.24
C ILE A 305 7.45 1.33 6.82
N GLY A 306 6.53 1.85 6.00
CA GLY A 306 5.39 1.09 5.51
C GLY A 306 5.80 -0.17 4.75
N ILE A 307 6.78 -0.05 3.84
CA ILE A 307 7.30 -1.22 3.10
C ILE A 307 8.03 -2.18 4.05
N ALA A 308 8.84 -1.67 4.99
CA ALA A 308 9.57 -2.51 5.93
C ALA A 308 8.64 -3.37 6.80
N PHE A 309 7.60 -2.78 7.38
CA PHE A 309 6.61 -3.50 8.20
C PHE A 309 5.80 -4.48 7.36
N SER A 310 5.33 -4.08 6.17
CA SER A 310 4.62 -4.99 5.26
C SER A 310 5.52 -6.16 4.85
N GLY A 311 6.82 -5.93 4.66
CA GLY A 311 7.76 -6.97 4.27
C GLY A 311 7.83 -8.14 5.26
N ILE A 312 7.75 -7.88 6.56
CA ILE A 312 7.83 -8.91 7.62
C ILE A 312 6.69 -9.94 7.46
N THR A 313 5.45 -9.46 7.38
CA THR A 313 4.26 -10.32 7.32
C THR A 313 4.06 -10.90 5.94
N SER A 314 4.17 -10.08 4.89
CA SER A 314 4.02 -10.52 3.50
C SER A 314 5.06 -11.57 3.11
N GLY A 315 6.32 -11.43 3.55
CA GLY A 315 7.36 -12.42 3.32
C GLY A 315 7.06 -13.78 3.96
N THR A 316 6.63 -13.75 5.23
CA THR A 316 6.29 -14.97 5.99
C THR A 316 5.08 -15.68 5.38
N LEU A 317 4.02 -14.94 5.07
CA LEU A 317 2.82 -15.49 4.43
C LEU A 317 3.14 -16.08 3.06
N LEU A 318 3.91 -15.37 2.23
CA LEU A 318 4.33 -15.90 0.94
C LEU A 318 5.13 -17.20 1.07
N GLY A 319 6.03 -17.29 2.04
CA GLY A 319 6.77 -18.52 2.34
C GLY A 319 5.83 -19.67 2.70
N LEU A 320 4.87 -19.45 3.60
CA LEU A 320 3.90 -20.46 4.02
C LEU A 320 3.06 -21.00 2.87
N PHE A 321 2.41 -20.11 2.12
CA PHE A 321 1.53 -20.48 1.02
C PHE A 321 2.32 -21.14 -0.12
N THR A 322 3.50 -20.62 -0.45
CA THR A 322 4.35 -21.21 -1.49
C THR A 322 4.77 -22.62 -1.10
N MET A 323 5.26 -22.83 0.12
CA MET A 323 5.66 -24.15 0.58
C MET A 323 4.48 -25.12 0.68
N GLY A 324 3.31 -24.65 1.10
CA GLY A 324 2.08 -25.45 1.13
C GLY A 324 1.60 -25.88 -0.26
N MET A 325 1.74 -25.03 -1.29
CA MET A 325 1.32 -25.33 -2.67
C MET A 325 2.33 -26.19 -3.44
N VAL A 326 3.62 -26.16 -3.07
CA VAL A 326 4.71 -26.79 -3.83
C VAL A 326 5.20 -28.08 -3.18
N SER A 327 5.18 -28.18 -1.85
CA SER A 327 5.78 -29.31 -1.13
C SER A 327 4.73 -30.27 -0.58
N ARG A 328 4.92 -31.57 -0.86
CA ARG A 328 4.12 -32.65 -0.28
C ARG A 328 4.48 -33.01 1.15
N ARG A 329 5.63 -32.54 1.63
CA ARG A 329 6.17 -32.90 2.95
C ARG A 329 6.08 -31.77 3.96
N PHE A 330 5.62 -30.59 3.55
CA PHE A 330 5.56 -29.41 4.42
C PHE A 330 4.34 -29.49 5.34
N ASN A 331 4.56 -29.66 6.64
CA ASN A 331 3.51 -29.93 7.62
C ASN A 331 3.25 -28.74 8.54
N THR A 332 2.22 -28.84 9.39
CA THR A 332 1.81 -27.76 10.30
C THR A 332 2.91 -27.36 11.29
N THR A 333 3.71 -28.30 11.78
CA THR A 333 4.79 -28.01 12.74
C THR A 333 5.92 -27.22 12.09
N GLY A 334 6.36 -27.59 10.88
CA GLY A 334 7.35 -26.82 10.15
C GLY A 334 6.81 -25.48 9.65
N ALA A 335 5.53 -25.41 9.28
CA ALA A 335 4.86 -24.15 8.96
C ALA A 335 4.86 -23.18 10.16
N LEU A 336 4.48 -23.65 11.34
CA LEU A 336 4.45 -22.86 12.58
C LEU A 336 5.86 -22.33 12.92
N TRP A 337 6.84 -23.22 13.07
CA TRP A 337 8.18 -22.82 13.50
C TRP A 337 8.94 -22.03 12.42
N GLY A 338 8.77 -22.37 11.15
CA GLY A 338 9.31 -21.57 10.04
C GLY A 338 8.77 -20.15 10.04
N SER A 339 7.48 -19.97 10.37
CA SER A 339 6.86 -18.65 10.47
C SER A 339 7.37 -17.85 11.67
N VAL A 340 7.45 -18.48 12.85
CA VAL A 340 7.97 -17.82 14.06
C VAL A 340 9.41 -17.37 13.85
N ILE A 341 10.27 -18.23 13.29
CA ILE A 341 11.67 -17.89 13.00
C ILE A 341 11.75 -16.73 12.00
N SER A 342 10.98 -16.79 10.90
CA SER A 342 10.92 -15.71 9.91
C SER A 342 10.51 -14.38 10.55
N LEU A 343 9.41 -14.36 11.30
CA LEU A 343 8.91 -13.15 11.95
C LEU A 343 9.93 -12.57 12.93
N VAL A 344 10.54 -13.40 13.78
CA VAL A 344 11.51 -12.94 14.78
C VAL A 344 12.78 -12.39 14.11
N VAL A 345 13.34 -13.12 13.15
CA VAL A 345 14.60 -12.73 12.49
C VAL A 345 14.40 -11.47 11.67
N VAL A 346 13.36 -11.38 10.83
CA VAL A 346 13.14 -10.19 9.99
C VAL A 346 12.73 -8.98 10.86
N SER A 347 11.97 -9.18 11.95
CA SER A 347 11.68 -8.11 12.90
C SER A 347 12.93 -7.61 13.60
N PHE A 348 13.85 -8.50 14.00
CA PHE A 348 15.13 -8.11 14.60
C PHE A 348 15.97 -7.26 13.63
N ILE A 349 16.04 -7.67 12.35
CA ILE A 349 16.73 -6.93 11.29
C ILE A 349 16.09 -5.54 11.12
N MET A 350 14.76 -5.48 10.97
CA MET A 350 14.04 -4.22 10.78
C MET A 350 14.22 -3.28 11.98
N ILE A 351 13.98 -3.74 13.19
CA ILE A 351 14.05 -2.91 14.41
C ILE A 351 15.49 -2.40 14.59
N GLY A 352 16.50 -3.26 14.40
CA GLY A 352 17.89 -2.85 14.46
C GLY A 352 18.24 -1.79 13.40
N ALA A 353 17.74 -1.93 12.17
CA ALA A 353 17.89 -0.90 11.14
C ALA A 353 17.24 0.43 11.54
N GLN A 354 15.99 0.39 12.04
CA GLN A 354 15.26 1.60 12.44
C GLN A 354 15.91 2.31 13.63
N ILE A 355 16.44 1.58 14.61
CA ILE A 355 17.19 2.16 15.74
C ILE A 355 18.46 2.87 15.24
N ASN A 356 19.19 2.28 14.29
CA ASN A 356 20.39 2.91 13.74
C ASN A 356 20.05 4.14 12.89
N ILE A 357 18.93 4.14 12.17
CA ILE A 357 18.41 5.33 11.46
C ILE A 357 18.02 6.42 12.45
N TYR A 358 17.28 6.07 13.50
CA TYR A 358 16.83 7.02 14.54
C TYR A 358 18.01 7.66 15.29
N LYS A 359 19.04 6.88 15.61
CA LYS A 359 20.28 7.40 16.23
C LYS A 359 21.16 8.20 15.26
N GLY A 360 20.81 8.21 13.97
CA GLY A 360 21.60 8.86 12.93
C GLY A 360 22.84 8.09 12.51
N ASN A 361 23.05 6.84 12.96
CA ASN A 361 24.20 6.00 12.58
C ASN A 361 24.10 5.44 11.15
N LEU A 362 22.88 5.30 10.65
CA LEU A 362 22.60 4.84 9.28
C LEU A 362 21.85 5.95 8.54
N GLN A 363 22.52 6.60 7.60
CA GLN A 363 21.94 7.71 6.84
C GLN A 363 22.07 7.47 5.34
N TYR A 364 21.01 7.82 4.61
CA TYR A 364 20.96 7.78 3.14
C TYR A 364 20.70 9.18 2.63
N GLU A 365 21.74 9.85 2.14
CA GLU A 365 21.62 11.21 1.63
C GLU A 365 20.82 11.24 0.32
N SER A 366 20.14 12.36 0.07
CA SER A 366 19.45 12.63 -1.19
C SER A 366 20.40 13.28 -2.19
N LEU A 367 20.10 13.13 -3.48
CA LEU A 367 20.77 13.92 -4.52
C LEU A 367 20.66 15.43 -4.22
N PRO A 368 21.69 16.23 -4.54
CA PRO A 368 21.74 17.65 -4.17
C PRO A 368 20.56 18.44 -4.77
N PHE A 369 20.11 19.45 -4.03
CA PHE A 369 19.04 20.39 -4.42
C PHE A 369 19.62 21.78 -4.64
N ASN A 370 18.92 22.61 -5.42
CA ASN A 370 19.33 24.00 -5.63
C ASN A 370 18.79 24.88 -4.49
N VAL A 371 19.70 25.53 -3.75
CA VAL A 371 19.40 26.33 -2.56
C VAL A 371 19.89 27.77 -2.65
N GLU A 372 20.37 28.21 -3.82
CA GLU A 372 21.01 29.52 -4.04
C GLU A 372 20.15 30.71 -3.57
N GLN A 373 18.81 30.62 -3.67
CA GLN A 373 17.89 31.72 -3.37
C GLN A 373 17.00 31.45 -2.15
N CYS A 374 17.31 30.46 -1.29
CA CYS A 374 16.49 30.19 -0.12
C CYS A 374 16.70 31.21 1.00
N THR A 375 15.60 31.83 1.44
CA THR A 375 15.60 32.96 2.39
C THR A 375 16.15 32.59 3.76
N GLN A 376 15.89 31.36 4.23
CA GLN A 376 16.38 30.89 5.54
C GLN A 376 17.89 30.61 5.56
N MET A 377 18.45 30.10 4.46
CA MET A 377 19.91 29.93 4.31
C MET A 377 20.61 31.30 4.20
N LEU A 378 19.97 32.26 3.51
CA LEU A 378 20.44 33.65 3.42
C LEU A 378 20.42 34.37 4.78
N GLN A 379 19.47 34.06 5.66
CA GLN A 379 19.42 34.58 7.03
C GLN A 379 20.48 33.95 7.95
N GLN A 380 20.85 32.67 7.75
CA GLN A 380 21.96 32.03 8.47
C GLN A 380 23.35 32.45 7.94
N SER A 381 23.47 32.80 6.66
CA SER A 381 24.74 33.28 6.07
C SER A 381 25.15 34.68 6.52
N ASN A 382 24.27 35.47 7.15
CA ASN A 382 24.67 36.70 7.82
C ASN A 382 25.46 36.45 9.13
N VAL A 383 25.62 35.20 9.57
CA VAL A 383 26.39 34.84 10.78
C VAL A 383 27.67 34.05 10.51
N THR A 384 27.89 33.49 9.31
CA THR A 384 29.18 32.83 9.04
C THR A 384 29.60 32.91 7.57
N ASN A 385 30.38 33.95 7.25
CA ASN A 385 31.30 33.91 6.12
C ASN A 385 32.47 32.99 6.49
N SER A 386 32.48 31.76 5.98
CA SER A 386 33.75 31.11 5.62
C SER A 386 33.54 29.88 4.73
N MET A 387 34.03 30.00 3.49
CA MET A 387 34.62 28.94 2.67
C MET A 387 33.75 27.72 2.30
N MET A 388 33.27 27.72 1.05
CA MET A 388 33.08 26.46 0.32
C MET A 388 33.46 26.65 -1.16
N ASN A 389 34.76 26.53 -1.45
CA ASN A 389 35.24 26.19 -2.78
C ASN A 389 35.10 24.67 -2.92
N SER A 390 34.04 24.22 -3.59
CA SER A 390 33.85 22.79 -3.89
C SER A 390 34.53 22.47 -5.21
N THR A 391 35.67 21.80 -5.13
CA THR A 391 36.28 21.09 -6.26
C THR A 391 35.30 20.02 -6.74
N ILE A 392 35.03 19.98 -8.03
CA ILE A 392 34.12 19.02 -8.67
C ILE A 392 34.74 17.62 -8.56
N ALA A 393 34.33 16.86 -7.55
CA ALA A 393 34.66 15.45 -7.41
C ALA A 393 33.76 14.62 -8.33
N THR A 394 34.40 13.77 -9.12
CA THR A 394 33.83 12.87 -10.11
C THR A 394 32.88 11.82 -9.51
N LYS A 395 31.60 11.95 -9.87
CA LYS A 395 30.52 10.94 -10.00
C LYS A 395 30.70 9.60 -9.26
N THR A 396 29.97 9.47 -8.16
CA THR A 396 29.24 8.23 -7.77
C THR A 396 27.76 8.58 -7.60
N HIS A 397 26.88 7.64 -7.98
CA HIS A 397 25.45 7.89 -8.22
C HIS A 397 24.57 8.06 -6.98
N TYR A 398 25.18 8.20 -5.81
CA TYR A 398 24.58 8.57 -4.54
C TYR A 398 25.69 9.29 -3.77
N CYS A 399 25.41 10.44 -3.16
CA CYS A 399 26.37 11.00 -2.21
C CYS A 399 26.32 10.09 -0.97
N GLU A 400 27.29 9.19 -0.83
CA GLU A 400 27.76 8.88 0.51
C GLU A 400 28.35 10.18 1.04
N ASN A 401 27.82 10.67 2.15
CA ASN A 401 28.41 11.82 2.81
C ASN A 401 29.86 11.44 3.14
N GLU A 402 30.85 12.17 2.62
CA GLU A 402 32.27 11.88 2.89
C GLU A 402 32.58 11.84 4.40
N ASN A 403 31.69 12.39 5.24
CA ASN A 403 31.80 12.39 6.70
C ASN A 403 31.06 11.25 7.42
N PHE A 404 30.29 10.39 6.73
CA PHE A 404 29.43 9.40 7.39
C PHE A 404 29.67 7.97 6.86
N ASN A 405 30.46 7.20 7.61
CA ASN A 405 30.73 5.81 7.27
C ASN A 405 29.63 4.87 7.80
N ASN A 406 28.68 4.52 6.94
CA ASN A 406 27.65 3.50 7.21
C ASN A 406 28.25 2.12 7.52
N GLU A 407 29.54 1.87 7.28
CA GLU A 407 30.25 0.63 7.69
C GLU A 407 30.42 0.45 9.18
N SER A 408 30.27 1.52 9.97
CA SER A 408 30.21 1.42 11.42
C SER A 408 29.00 0.60 11.92
N VAL A 409 27.94 0.50 11.12
CA VAL A 409 26.74 -0.28 11.43
C VAL A 409 26.92 -1.72 10.95
N HIS A 410 26.60 -2.67 11.82
CA HIS A 410 26.68 -4.10 11.48
C HIS A 410 25.86 -4.41 10.21
N TRP A 411 26.45 -5.19 9.30
CA TRP A 411 25.95 -5.39 7.94
C TRP A 411 24.48 -5.85 7.87
N ILE A 412 24.05 -6.64 8.86
CA ILE A 412 22.69 -7.17 8.93
C ILE A 412 21.64 -6.06 9.01
N PHE A 413 21.95 -4.94 9.67
CA PHE A 413 21.04 -3.80 9.83
C PHE A 413 21.12 -2.80 8.66
N ARG A 414 22.06 -2.99 7.74
CA ARG A 414 22.20 -2.19 6.52
C ARG A 414 21.40 -2.76 5.35
N ILE A 415 20.91 -4.00 5.46
CA ILE A 415 20.12 -4.64 4.41
C ILE A 415 18.92 -3.77 4.08
N ASN A 416 18.72 -3.46 2.80
CA ASN A 416 17.61 -2.63 2.37
C ASN A 416 16.25 -3.28 2.69
N TYR A 417 15.31 -2.47 3.21
CA TYR A 417 13.96 -2.89 3.59
C TYR A 417 13.16 -3.54 2.45
N MET A 418 13.50 -3.26 1.18
CA MET A 418 12.88 -3.88 0.01
C MET A 418 13.12 -5.39 -0.05
N TYR A 419 14.16 -5.92 0.60
CA TYR A 419 14.44 -7.36 0.65
C TYR A 419 13.75 -8.11 1.79
N TYR A 420 13.13 -7.42 2.75
CA TYR A 420 12.59 -8.06 3.96
C TYR A 420 11.53 -9.12 3.64
N SER A 421 10.68 -8.87 2.64
CA SER A 421 9.71 -9.88 2.17
C SER A 421 10.40 -11.13 1.62
N LEU A 422 11.39 -10.95 0.74
CA LEU A 422 12.11 -12.07 0.14
C LEU A 422 12.86 -12.89 1.20
N ILE A 423 13.53 -12.22 2.15
CA ILE A 423 14.24 -12.87 3.25
C ILE A 423 13.26 -13.68 4.10
N GLY A 424 12.09 -13.12 4.45
CA GLY A 424 11.06 -13.84 5.18
C GLY A 424 10.57 -15.09 4.45
N THR A 425 10.31 -14.99 3.15
CA THR A 425 9.90 -16.13 2.31
C THR A 425 10.97 -17.23 2.30
N ILE A 426 12.24 -16.86 2.15
CA ILE A 426 13.36 -17.81 2.17
C ILE A 426 13.50 -18.45 3.56
N LEU A 427 13.37 -17.70 4.64
CA LEU A 427 13.49 -18.23 6.01
C LEU A 427 12.40 -19.27 6.31
N VAL A 428 11.15 -19.05 5.89
CA VAL A 428 10.09 -20.05 6.06
C VAL A 428 10.44 -21.34 5.30
N ALA A 429 10.94 -21.22 4.07
CA ALA A 429 11.33 -22.38 3.28
C ALA A 429 12.54 -23.12 3.90
N VAL A 430 13.60 -22.40 4.25
CA VAL A 430 14.87 -22.96 4.74
C VAL A 430 14.74 -23.52 6.15
N CYS A 431 13.98 -22.88 7.03
CA CYS A 431 13.80 -23.36 8.41
C CYS A 431 12.61 -24.30 8.54
N GLY A 432 11.48 -23.99 7.89
CA GLY A 432 10.25 -24.76 8.02
C GLY A 432 10.28 -26.10 7.28
N TYR A 433 10.95 -26.20 6.14
CA TYR A 433 11.01 -27.44 5.37
C TYR A 433 11.78 -28.56 6.08
N PRO A 434 12.99 -28.33 6.63
CA PRO A 434 13.69 -29.35 7.40
C PRO A 434 12.91 -29.78 8.65
N ILE A 435 12.32 -28.83 9.38
CA ILE A 435 11.49 -29.13 10.55
C ILE A 435 10.31 -30.02 10.15
N SER A 436 9.68 -29.75 8.99
CA SER A 436 8.58 -30.57 8.49
C SER A 436 9.01 -32.01 8.20
N ILE A 437 10.20 -32.20 7.62
CA ILE A 437 10.74 -33.54 7.35
C ILE A 437 11.06 -34.27 8.67
N LEU A 438 11.72 -33.60 9.60
CA LEU A 438 12.10 -34.17 10.90
C LEU A 438 10.90 -34.55 11.76
N THR A 439 9.78 -33.86 11.59
CA THR A 439 8.52 -34.12 12.31
C THR A 439 7.57 -35.07 11.57
N GLY A 440 8.08 -35.79 10.57
CA GLY A 440 7.35 -36.86 9.88
C GLY A 440 6.51 -36.45 8.68
N GLY A 441 6.59 -35.19 8.25
CA GLY A 441 5.91 -34.67 7.06
C GLY A 441 4.39 -34.70 7.11
N VAL A 442 3.74 -34.46 5.97
CA VAL A 442 2.29 -34.63 5.78
C VAL A 442 2.04 -36.06 5.32
N LYS A 443 1.14 -36.77 6.01
CA LYS A 443 0.79 -38.17 5.71
C LYS A 443 -0.37 -38.27 4.72
N ASP A 444 -1.41 -37.47 4.93
CA ASP A 444 -2.60 -37.42 4.07
C ASP A 444 -2.74 -36.02 3.47
N LEU A 445 -2.36 -35.88 2.19
CA LEU A 445 -2.38 -34.61 1.48
C LEU A 445 -3.45 -34.63 0.40
N ASP A 446 -4.35 -33.64 0.42
CA ASP A 446 -5.25 -33.40 -0.70
C ASP A 446 -4.44 -32.81 -1.87
N GLU A 447 -4.29 -33.62 -2.94
CA GLU A 447 -3.59 -33.23 -4.17
C GLU A 447 -4.20 -31.98 -4.83
N ASN A 448 -5.46 -31.62 -4.52
CA ASN A 448 -6.07 -30.39 -5.05
C ASN A 448 -5.47 -29.11 -4.44
N LEU A 449 -4.86 -29.20 -3.24
CA LEU A 449 -4.19 -28.06 -2.59
C LEU A 449 -2.82 -27.76 -3.22
N LEU A 450 -2.23 -28.72 -3.93
CA LEU A 450 -0.99 -28.52 -4.66
C LEU A 450 -1.22 -27.79 -5.98
N ALA A 451 -0.23 -26.98 -6.37
CA ALA A 451 -0.22 -26.38 -7.69
C ALA A 451 -0.20 -27.48 -8.77
N PRO A 452 -0.89 -27.31 -9.93
CA PRO A 452 -1.12 -28.37 -10.91
C PRO A 452 0.15 -29.12 -11.36
N MET A 453 1.29 -28.44 -11.42
CA MET A 453 2.58 -29.01 -11.81
C MET A 453 3.17 -29.98 -10.78
N PHE A 454 2.79 -29.84 -9.50
CA PHE A 454 3.28 -30.66 -8.39
C PHE A 454 2.28 -31.74 -7.97
N ARG A 455 1.13 -31.84 -8.66
CA ARG A 455 0.17 -32.93 -8.46
C ARG A 455 0.71 -34.22 -9.04
N GLN A 456 0.42 -35.36 -8.42
CA GLN A 456 0.60 -36.64 -9.10
C GLN A 456 -0.34 -36.69 -10.31
N LYS A 457 0.13 -37.18 -11.46
CA LYS A 457 -0.77 -37.49 -12.56
C LYS A 457 -1.80 -38.49 -12.03
N LYS A 458 -3.05 -38.06 -11.86
CA LYS A 458 -4.16 -38.99 -11.59
C LYS A 458 -4.11 -40.09 -12.66
N LYS A 459 -4.18 -41.35 -12.25
CA LYS A 459 -4.61 -42.41 -13.18
C LYS A 459 -5.94 -41.95 -13.80
N PRO A 460 -6.16 -42.16 -15.10
CA PRO A 460 -7.43 -41.81 -15.71
C PRO A 460 -8.49 -42.72 -15.09
N ASP A 461 -9.24 -42.19 -14.13
CA ASP A 461 -10.62 -42.55 -13.75
C ASP A 461 -10.90 -42.05 -12.33
N GLU A 462 -11.24 -40.77 -12.25
CA GLU A 462 -12.37 -40.25 -11.46
C GLU A 462 -12.41 -38.75 -11.69
N LYS A 463 -13.36 -38.31 -12.52
CA LYS A 463 -13.82 -36.93 -12.51
C LYS A 463 -14.51 -36.73 -11.17
N VAL A 464 -13.73 -36.44 -10.13
CA VAL A 464 -14.28 -35.85 -8.91
C VAL A 464 -14.81 -34.49 -9.36
N PRO A 465 -16.14 -34.28 -9.36
CA PRO A 465 -16.67 -32.96 -9.64
C PRO A 465 -16.04 -32.03 -8.63
N ILE A 466 -15.54 -30.89 -9.10
CA ILE A 466 -15.21 -29.79 -8.20
C ILE A 466 -16.55 -29.33 -7.64
N GLU A 467 -17.05 -29.99 -6.59
CA GLU A 467 -17.96 -29.35 -5.66
C GLU A 467 -17.12 -28.27 -4.98
N MET A 468 -17.07 -27.09 -5.62
CA MET A 468 -17.06 -25.89 -4.81
C MET A 468 -18.31 -26.01 -3.95
N LYS A 469 -18.16 -26.46 -2.70
CA LYS A 469 -19.14 -26.18 -1.66
C LYS A 469 -19.16 -24.66 -1.50
N PHE A 470 -19.82 -24.00 -2.43
CA PHE A 470 -20.49 -22.76 -2.11
C PHE A 470 -21.43 -23.13 -0.99
N ILE A 471 -21.24 -22.52 0.17
CA ILE A 471 -22.31 -22.47 1.15
C ILE A 471 -23.42 -21.67 0.46
N GLU A 472 -24.29 -22.36 -0.27
CA GLU A 472 -25.49 -21.82 -0.87
C GLU A 472 -26.44 -21.48 0.28
N TYR A 473 -26.26 -20.28 0.84
CA TYR A 473 -27.24 -19.62 1.71
C TYR A 473 -28.54 -19.23 0.95
N GLY A 474 -28.80 -19.83 -0.22
CA GLY A 474 -29.96 -19.55 -1.08
C GLY A 474 -31.15 -20.47 -0.81
N ASP A 475 -30.90 -21.75 -0.51
CA ASP A 475 -31.96 -22.77 -0.45
C ASP A 475 -32.86 -22.66 0.78
N GLU A 476 -32.40 -22.05 1.88
CA GLU A 476 -33.28 -21.76 3.02
C GLU A 476 -34.22 -20.58 2.76
N ILE A 477 -33.88 -19.67 1.85
CA ILE A 477 -34.75 -18.51 1.52
C ILE A 477 -35.84 -18.92 0.51
N GLU A 478 -35.57 -19.87 -0.40
CA GLU A 478 -36.61 -20.44 -1.27
C GLU A 478 -37.57 -21.35 -0.50
N LYS A 479 -37.07 -22.18 0.43
CA LYS A 479 -37.94 -22.97 1.32
C LYS A 479 -38.81 -22.13 2.27
N LEU A 480 -38.42 -20.89 2.57
CA LEU A 480 -39.22 -19.94 3.35
C LEU A 480 -40.21 -19.12 2.50
N LYS A 481 -40.03 -19.05 1.17
CA LYS A 481 -41.01 -18.44 0.26
C LYS A 481 -42.15 -19.38 -0.10
N ASP A 482 -41.87 -20.68 -0.24
CA ASP A 482 -42.89 -21.68 -0.57
C ASP A 482 -43.77 -22.08 0.62
N LYS A 483 -43.38 -21.76 1.86
CA LYS A 483 -44.17 -22.04 3.07
C LYS A 483 -45.18 -20.96 3.46
N LYS A 484 -45.41 -19.94 2.63
CA LYS A 484 -46.38 -18.86 2.91
C LYS A 484 -47.56 -18.76 1.93
N TYR A 485 -47.75 -19.79 1.11
CA TYR A 485 -48.93 -19.94 0.25
C TYR A 485 -49.48 -21.36 0.36
N TYR A 486 -49.96 -21.73 1.54
CA TYR A 486 -51.09 -22.63 1.80
C TYR A 486 -51.22 -22.70 3.33
N ASP A 487 -52.43 -22.37 3.80
CA ASP A 487 -52.92 -22.17 5.17
C ASP A 487 -52.74 -20.78 5.81
#